data_AF-A0A078JRN0-F1
#
_entry.id   AF-A0A078JRN0-F1
#
_cell.length_a   1.000
_cell.length_b   1.000
_cell.length_c   1.000
_cell.angle_alpha   90.00
_cell.angle_beta   90.00
_cell.angle_gamma   90.00
#
_symmetry.space_group_name_H-M   'P 1'
#
loop_
_entity.id
_entity.type
_entity.pdbx_description
1 polymer ?
#
loop_
_entity_poly.entity_id
_entity_poly.type
_entity_poly.pdbx_seq_one_letter_code
_entity_poly.pdbx_strand_id
1 'polypeptide(L)'
;MVSLVPESTTSDTTVSHPRSPTETTESTQMLSPMDRKATRVMRYREKKKTRKFEKRIRYASRKKYAEKRPRIKGRFAKRNEVDADQAFSTMAMFDT
;
A
#
# COMPACT_ATOMS: atom_id res chain seq x y z
N MET A 1 -20.37 23.00 36.42
CA MET A 1 -19.85 24.07 35.53
C MET A 1 -19.07 23.38 34.43
N VAL A 2 -19.56 23.48 33.20
CA VAL A 2 -18.94 22.88 32.01
C VAL A 2 -17.75 23.77 31.63
N SER A 3 -16.54 23.24 31.69
CA SER A 3 -15.35 23.94 31.21
C SER A 3 -15.27 23.78 29.70
N LEU A 4 -15.53 24.86 28.97
CA LEU A 4 -15.38 24.95 27.52
C LEU A 4 -13.89 24.88 27.17
N VAL A 5 -13.49 23.86 26.40
CA VAL A 5 -12.20 23.84 25.71
C VAL A 5 -12.34 24.71 24.46
N PRO A 6 -11.50 25.74 24.25
CA PRO A 6 -11.55 26.53 23.03
C PRO A 6 -11.07 25.71 21.83
N GLU A 7 -11.94 25.60 20.82
CA GLU A 7 -11.60 25.13 19.48
C GLU A 7 -10.73 26.14 18.73
N SER A 8 -10.02 25.63 17.72
CA SER A 8 -9.54 26.35 16.53
C SER A 8 -8.18 27.05 16.60
N THR A 9 -7.16 26.35 16.12
CA THR A 9 -6.23 26.89 15.10
C THR A 9 -5.66 25.73 14.30
N THR A 10 -6.41 25.26 13.31
CA THR A 10 -5.80 24.54 12.19
C THR A 10 -5.09 25.57 11.32
N SER A 11 -3.84 25.88 11.65
CA SER A 11 -2.95 26.52 10.68
C SER A 11 -2.71 25.50 9.56
N ASP A 12 -3.49 25.65 8.48
CA ASP A 12 -3.20 25.03 7.19
C ASP A 12 -1.90 25.65 6.69
N THR A 13 -0.79 25.10 7.17
CA THR A 13 0.52 25.42 6.63
C THR A 13 0.59 24.68 5.31
N THR A 14 0.24 25.37 4.23
CA THR A 14 0.55 24.91 2.88
C THR A 14 2.06 24.81 2.78
N VAL A 15 2.62 23.64 3.09
CA VAL A 15 4.02 23.37 2.82
C VAL A 15 4.14 23.18 1.32
N SER A 16 4.25 24.31 0.63
CA SER A 16 4.78 24.39 -0.73
C SER A 16 6.22 23.91 -0.67
N HIS A 17 6.40 22.60 -0.72
CA HIS A 17 7.69 22.01 -1.02
C HIS A 17 8.02 22.42 -2.46
N PRO A 18 9.05 23.24 -2.72
CA PRO A 18 9.60 23.28 -4.06
C PRO A 18 10.05 21.86 -4.36
N ARG A 19 9.47 21.23 -5.38
CA ARG A 19 10.04 20.02 -5.97
C ARG A 19 11.41 20.40 -6.47
N SER A 20 12.44 20.14 -5.67
CA SER A 20 13.80 20.02 -6.16
C SER A 20 13.77 18.92 -7.21
N PRO A 21 14.12 19.20 -8.48
CA PRO A 21 14.39 18.15 -9.43
C PRO A 21 15.59 17.40 -8.87
N THR A 22 15.42 16.15 -8.51
CA THR A 22 16.56 15.24 -8.33
C THR A 22 17.33 15.25 -9.64
N GLU A 23 18.44 15.97 -9.67
CA GLU A 23 19.43 15.93 -10.73
C GLU A 23 20.04 14.53 -10.77
N THR A 24 19.37 13.63 -11.49
CA THR A 24 20.08 12.63 -12.27
C THR A 24 20.07 13.17 -13.68
N THR A 25 21.15 13.86 -14.01
CA THR A 25 21.47 14.47 -15.30
C THR A 25 21.63 13.40 -16.37
N GLU A 26 20.58 12.66 -16.71
CA GLU A 26 20.48 12.06 -18.04
C GLU A 26 20.09 13.19 -18.98
N SER A 27 21.13 13.84 -19.51
CA SER A 27 21.07 14.78 -20.62
C SER A 27 19.91 14.42 -21.54
N THR A 28 18.91 15.30 -21.66
CA THR A 28 17.92 15.23 -22.73
C THR A 28 18.64 15.56 -24.03
N GLN A 29 19.50 14.64 -24.47
CA GLN A 29 20.03 14.66 -25.81
C GLN A 29 18.82 14.54 -26.73
N MET A 30 18.83 15.34 -27.80
CA MET A 30 17.88 15.29 -28.90
C MET A 30 18.08 13.99 -29.67
N LEU A 31 17.91 12.85 -29.00
CA LEU A 31 17.97 11.51 -29.56
C LEU A 31 16.87 11.41 -30.61
N SER A 32 17.21 10.87 -31.78
CA SER A 32 16.22 10.63 -32.80
C SER A 32 15.10 9.75 -32.25
N PRO A 33 13.89 9.82 -32.81
CA PRO A 33 12.80 8.93 -32.40
C PRO A 33 13.18 7.44 -32.44
N MET A 34 14.13 7.04 -33.30
CA MET A 34 14.64 5.67 -33.36
C MET A 34 15.55 5.32 -32.18
N ASP A 35 16.47 6.21 -31.81
CA ASP A 35 17.39 5.97 -30.68
C ASP A 35 16.64 5.92 -29.35
N ARG A 36 15.61 6.77 -29.20
CA ARG A 36 14.69 6.73 -28.05
C ARG A 36 13.92 5.41 -27.96
N LYS A 37 13.56 4.80 -29.10
CA LYS A 37 12.91 3.48 -29.13
C LYS A 37 13.92 2.38 -28.79
N ALA A 38 15.13 2.44 -29.35
CA ALA A 38 16.18 1.46 -29.09
C ALA A 38 16.55 1.40 -27.60
N THR A 39 16.77 2.54 -26.94
CA THR A 39 17.06 2.60 -25.50
C THR A 39 15.93 2.02 -24.65
N ARG A 40 14.67 2.32 -24.96
CA ARG A 40 13.49 1.72 -24.29
C ARG A 40 13.42 0.20 -24.47
N VAL A 41 13.70 -0.29 -25.68
CA VAL A 41 13.70 -1.73 -25.99
C VAL A 41 14.82 -2.44 -25.24
N MET A 42 16.03 -1.85 -25.16
CA MET A 42 17.13 -2.42 -24.37
C MET A 42 16.76 -2.51 -22.89
N ARG A 43 16.27 -1.42 -22.28
CA ARG A 43 15.81 -1.41 -20.88
C ARG A 43 14.71 -2.44 -20.65
N TYR A 44 13.77 -2.61 -21.59
CA TYR A 44 12.74 -3.64 -21.50
C TYR A 44 13.34 -5.06 -21.49
N ARG A 45 14.29 -5.35 -22.39
CA ARG A 45 14.94 -6.67 -22.47
C ARG A 45 15.71 -7.00 -21.19
N GLU A 46 16.45 -6.05 -20.66
CA GLU A 46 17.17 -6.19 -19.37
C GLU A 46 16.20 -6.40 -18.20
N LYS A 47 15.14 -5.58 -18.11
CA LYS A 47 14.09 -5.76 -17.09
C LYS A 47 13.35 -7.08 -17.25
N LYS A 48 13.20 -7.60 -18.48
CA LYS A 48 12.55 -8.90 -18.75
C LYS A 48 13.38 -10.07 -18.22
N LYS A 49 14.70 -10.04 -18.42
CA LYS A 49 15.64 -11.06 -17.90
C LYS A 49 15.66 -11.10 -16.37
N THR A 50 15.44 -9.97 -15.70
CA THR A 50 15.51 -9.83 -14.24
C THR A 50 14.15 -9.88 -13.53
N ARG A 51 13.08 -10.28 -14.21
CA ARG A 51 11.76 -10.42 -13.58
C ARG A 51 11.79 -11.49 -12.50
N LYS A 52 11.31 -11.13 -11.31
CA LYS A 52 11.12 -12.06 -10.20
C LYS A 52 9.65 -12.50 -10.18
N PHE A 53 9.39 -13.77 -10.44
CA PHE A 53 8.04 -14.35 -10.49
C PHE A 53 7.60 -14.98 -9.16
N GLU A 54 8.55 -15.21 -8.27
CA GLU A 54 8.28 -15.73 -6.93
C GLU A 54 7.41 -14.77 -6.12
N LYS A 55 6.57 -15.32 -5.24
CA LYS A 55 5.78 -14.51 -4.30
C LYS A 55 6.71 -13.74 -3.37
N ARG A 56 6.81 -12.43 -3.57
CA ARG A 56 7.61 -11.54 -2.73
C ARG A 56 6.76 -10.73 -1.76
N ILE A 57 7.07 -10.84 -0.47
CA ILE A 57 6.52 -9.97 0.56
C ILE A 57 7.39 -8.71 0.66
N ARG A 58 6.88 -7.57 0.21
CA ARG A 58 7.62 -6.29 0.25
C ARG A 58 7.51 -5.59 1.61
N TYR A 59 6.35 -5.68 2.26
CA TYR A 59 6.07 -4.95 3.50
C TYR A 59 5.77 -5.92 4.64
N ALA A 60 6.74 -6.11 5.53
CA ALA A 60 6.64 -7.04 6.65
C ALA A 60 5.50 -6.67 7.63
N SER A 61 5.39 -5.39 8.00
CA SER A 61 4.34 -4.90 8.91
C SER A 61 2.92 -5.20 8.38
N ARG A 62 2.67 -4.95 7.07
CA ARG A 62 1.37 -5.24 6.46
C ARG A 62 1.04 -6.73 6.43
N LYS A 63 2.04 -7.60 6.20
CA LYS A 63 1.87 -9.06 6.29
C LYS A 63 1.47 -9.48 7.70
N LYS A 64 2.20 -9.03 8.72
CA LYS A 64 1.89 -9.29 10.14
C LYS A 64 0.48 -8.85 10.52
N TYR A 65 0.03 -7.68 10.05
CA TYR A 65 -1.33 -7.22 10.31
C TYR A 65 -2.40 -8.09 9.60
N ALA A 66 -2.16 -8.47 8.34
CA ALA A 66 -3.08 -9.31 7.58
C ALA A 66 -3.20 -10.74 8.13
N GLU A 67 -2.16 -11.25 8.78
CA GLU A 67 -2.14 -12.55 9.48
C GLU A 67 -2.96 -12.52 10.77
N LYS A 68 -2.94 -11.40 11.50
CA LYS A 68 -3.69 -11.25 12.77
C LYS A 68 -5.16 -10.88 12.60
N ARG A 69 -5.55 -10.34 11.44
CA ARG A 69 -6.91 -9.82 11.21
C ARG A 69 -7.91 -10.97 11.04
N PRO A 70 -9.09 -10.94 11.70
CA PRO A 70 -10.07 -12.02 11.64
C PRO A 70 -10.59 -12.23 10.20
N ARG A 71 -10.78 -13.51 9.83
CA ARG A 71 -11.26 -13.90 8.52
C ARG A 71 -12.40 -14.91 8.62
N ILE A 72 -13.40 -14.74 7.76
CA ILE A 72 -14.53 -15.64 7.58
C ILE A 72 -14.49 -16.10 6.13
N LYS A 73 -14.35 -17.41 5.89
CA LYS A 73 -14.21 -18.01 4.55
C LYS A 73 -13.14 -17.31 3.67
N GLY A 74 -12.01 -16.92 4.27
CA GLY A 74 -10.88 -16.27 3.60
C GLY A 74 -10.99 -14.76 3.39
N ARG A 75 -12.16 -14.16 3.62
CA ARG A 75 -12.39 -12.70 3.55
C ARG A 75 -12.14 -12.06 4.91
N PHE A 76 -11.73 -10.80 4.95
CA PHE A 76 -11.66 -10.08 6.22
C PHE A 76 -13.06 -9.76 6.72
N ALA A 77 -13.31 -10.07 7.99
CA ALA A 77 -14.59 -9.80 8.63
C ALA A 77 -14.67 -8.35 9.13
N LYS A 78 -15.89 -7.80 9.13
CA LYS A 78 -16.23 -6.57 9.86
C LYS A 78 -16.63 -6.93 11.29
N ARG A 79 -16.58 -5.97 12.23
CA ARG A 79 -16.88 -6.21 13.65
C ARG A 79 -18.19 -7.00 13.86
N ASN A 80 -19.28 -6.54 13.25
CA ASN A 80 -20.60 -7.17 13.39
C ASN A 80 -20.66 -8.62 12.84
N GLU A 81 -19.83 -8.94 11.84
CA GLU A 81 -19.76 -10.29 11.27
C GLU A 81 -18.90 -11.21 12.13
N VAL A 82 -17.86 -10.68 12.80
CA VAL A 82 -17.05 -11.43 13.76
C VAL A 82 -17.90 -11.89 14.93
N ASP A 83 -18.72 -10.99 15.48
CA ASP A 83 -19.57 -11.30 16.64
C ASP A 83 -20.59 -12.39 16.32
N ALA A 84 -21.19 -12.34 15.12
CA ALA A 84 -22.11 -13.37 14.64
C ALA A 84 -21.41 -14.73 14.47
N ASP A 85 -20.29 -14.79 13.74
CA ASP A 85 -19.55 -16.04 13.53
C ASP A 85 -19.00 -16.62 14.84
N GLN A 86 -18.60 -15.76 15.77
CA GLN A 86 -18.11 -16.20 17.07
C GLN A 86 -19.23 -16.80 17.92
N ALA A 87 -20.45 -16.23 17.87
CA ALA A 87 -21.63 -16.82 18.49
C ALA A 87 -22.05 -18.15 17.85
N PHE A 88 -21.96 -18.28 16.52
CA PHE A 88 -22.22 -19.56 15.84
C PHE A 88 -21.17 -20.61 16.17
N SER A 89 -19.89 -20.21 16.25
CA SER A 89 -18.79 -21.12 16.58
C SER A 89 -18.81 -21.55 18.05
N THR A 90 -19.22 -20.68 18.98
CA THR A 90 -19.36 -21.06 20.39
C THR A 90 -20.55 -21.99 20.58
N MET A 91 -21.70 -21.70 19.97
CA MET A 91 -22.89 -22.57 20.07
C MET A 91 -22.60 -24.00 19.56
N ALA A 92 -21.92 -24.13 18.42
CA ALA A 92 -21.57 -25.43 17.84
C ALA A 92 -20.61 -26.27 18.70
N MET A 93 -19.88 -25.66 19.65
CA MET A 93 -19.00 -26.38 20.59
C MET A 93 -19.75 -26.94 21.81
N PHE A 94 -20.97 -26.45 22.08
CA PHE A 94 -21.80 -26.89 23.22
C PHE A 94 -22.85 -27.93 22.84
N ASP A 95 -23.05 -28.19 21.55
CA ASP A 95 -24.00 -29.19 21.00
C ASP A 95 -23.31 -30.54 20.64
N THR A 96 -22.12 -30.82 21.18
CA THR A 96 -21.42 -32.12 21.05
C THR A 96 -21.15 -32.72 22.42
#